data_AF-A0A3C0IEC4-F1
#
_entry.id   AF-A0A3C0IEC4-F1
#
_cell.length_a   1.000
_cell.length_b   1.000
_cell.length_c   1.000
_cell.angle_alpha   90.00
_cell.angle_beta   90.00
_cell.angle_gamma   90.00
#
_symmetry.space_group_name_H-M   'P 1'
#
loop_
_entity.id
_entity.type
_entity.pdbx_description
1 polymer ?
#
loop_
_entity_poly.entity_id
_entity_poly.type
_entity_poly.pdbx_seq_one_letter_code
_entity_poly.pdbx_strand_id
1 'polypeptide(L)'
;MNRSFLLLMACVVSMTMYISCQSKSDKLPLSTYTLHFEHTFGNESFSLDKRFVTLNQDTVDFTRFEYYISNIQLILQDGSIWREQESYHLVRVDQAVGNRFTIQIDSVPARQIAELRFAVGVDSVRNSSGAQVGALDPLNGMFWTWRTGYIFFKSEGFYYQGSFKGGLVYHIGTQAAYTPLQFKTSANQQKEATIR
;
A
#
# COMPACT_ATOMS: atom_id res chain seq x y z
N MET A 1 -70.40 -20.73 14.27
CA MET A 1 -68.99 -20.25 14.40
C MET A 1 -69.00 -18.74 14.18
N ASN A 2 -68.82 -17.95 15.25
CA ASN A 2 -69.05 -16.51 15.21
C ASN A 2 -68.03 -15.80 14.32
N ARG A 3 -68.51 -15.05 13.34
CA ARG A 3 -67.69 -14.25 12.40
C ARG A 3 -66.72 -13.31 13.12
N SER A 4 -67.08 -12.86 14.32
CA SER A 4 -66.21 -12.05 15.20
C SER A 4 -64.99 -12.80 15.72
N PHE A 5 -65.06 -14.13 15.87
CA PHE A 5 -63.94 -14.95 16.36
C PHE A 5 -62.89 -15.22 15.28
N LEU A 6 -63.31 -15.30 14.01
CA LEU A 6 -62.42 -15.41 12.85
C LEU A 6 -61.65 -14.11 12.56
N LEU A 7 -62.27 -12.94 12.81
CA LEU A 7 -61.61 -11.63 12.62
C LEU A 7 -60.54 -11.34 13.69
N LEU A 8 -60.74 -11.78 14.93
CA LEU A 8 -59.75 -11.65 16.00
C LEU A 8 -58.52 -12.56 15.79
N MET A 9 -58.70 -13.76 15.25
CA MET A 9 -57.59 -14.67 14.89
C MET A 9 -56.74 -14.11 13.74
N ALA A 10 -57.34 -13.43 12.77
CA ALA A 10 -56.61 -12.81 11.66
C ALA A 10 -55.74 -11.62 12.08
N CYS A 11 -56.16 -10.82 13.08
CA CYS A 11 -55.35 -9.70 13.60
C CYS A 11 -54.13 -10.18 14.41
N VAL A 12 -54.25 -11.29 15.16
CA VAL A 12 -53.14 -11.81 15.97
C VAL A 12 -52.04 -12.42 15.09
N VAL A 13 -52.39 -13.04 13.96
CA VAL A 13 -51.42 -13.59 12.99
C VAL A 13 -50.73 -12.49 12.16
N SER A 14 -51.38 -11.34 11.97
CA SER A 14 -50.78 -10.17 11.29
C SER A 14 -49.76 -9.41 12.15
N MET A 15 -49.78 -9.58 13.47
CA MET A 15 -48.90 -8.85 14.40
C MET A 15 -47.57 -9.56 14.66
N THR A 16 -47.49 -10.88 14.41
CA THR A 16 -46.29 -11.69 14.68
C THR A 16 -45.25 -11.66 13.55
N MET A 17 -45.52 -10.99 12.42
CA MET A 17 -44.57 -10.87 11.29
C MET A 17 -43.68 -9.61 11.31
N TYR A 18 -43.81 -8.72 12.30
CA TYR A 18 -42.97 -7.51 12.38
C TYR A 18 -41.67 -7.66 13.18
N ILE A 19 -41.38 -8.85 13.73
CA ILE A 19 -40.09 -9.14 14.39
C ILE A 19 -39.13 -9.83 13.41
N SER A 20 -39.04 -9.31 12.18
CA SER A 20 -38.03 -9.75 11.22
C SER A 20 -37.06 -8.61 10.93
N CYS A 21 -35.83 -8.83 11.36
CA CYS A 21 -34.62 -8.14 10.96
C CYS A 21 -34.37 -6.73 11.54
N GLN A 22 -34.15 -6.65 12.86
CA GLN A 22 -33.07 -5.78 13.32
C GLN A 22 -31.76 -6.49 12.96
N SER A 23 -31.14 -6.11 11.84
CA SER A 23 -29.78 -6.53 11.53
C SER A 23 -28.88 -5.97 12.63
N LYS A 24 -28.47 -6.82 13.58
CA LYS A 24 -27.36 -6.49 14.47
C LYS A 24 -26.15 -6.25 13.57
N SER A 25 -25.74 -5.00 13.46
CA SER A 25 -24.46 -4.65 12.85
C SER A 25 -23.38 -5.07 13.85
N ASP A 26 -23.02 -6.35 13.79
CA ASP A 26 -21.84 -6.85 14.49
C ASP A 26 -20.63 -6.21 13.83
N LYS A 27 -20.19 -5.06 14.36
CA LYS A 27 -18.94 -4.44 13.95
C LYS A 27 -17.83 -5.45 14.26
N LEU A 28 -17.18 -5.94 13.21
CA LEU A 28 -16.03 -6.83 13.35
C LEU A 28 -14.94 -6.15 14.21
N PRO A 29 -14.21 -6.91 15.03
CA PRO A 29 -13.07 -6.35 15.76
C PRO A 29 -12.05 -5.79 14.77
N LEU A 30 -11.36 -4.72 15.16
CA LEU A 30 -10.30 -4.13 14.35
C LEU A 30 -8.96 -4.78 14.67
N SER A 31 -8.09 -4.84 13.67
CA SER A 31 -6.74 -5.38 13.75
C SER A 31 -5.76 -4.53 12.95
N THR A 32 -4.47 -4.72 13.24
CA THR A 32 -3.37 -4.19 12.43
C THR A 32 -2.98 -5.22 11.37
N TYR A 33 -2.79 -4.76 10.14
CA TYR A 33 -2.23 -5.52 9.03
C TYR A 33 -0.83 -4.99 8.69
N THR A 34 0.15 -5.88 8.56
CA THR A 34 1.55 -5.47 8.37
C THR A 34 2.02 -5.77 6.94
N LEU A 35 2.51 -4.77 6.23
CA LEU A 35 3.17 -4.96 4.95
C LEU A 35 4.69 -4.88 5.12
N HIS A 36 5.39 -5.86 4.57
CA HIS A 36 6.84 -5.88 4.49
C HIS A 36 7.28 -5.74 3.03
N PHE A 37 8.23 -4.86 2.77
CA PHE A 37 8.88 -4.68 1.48
C PHE A 37 10.33 -5.13 1.61
N GLU A 38 10.67 -6.27 1.03
CA GLU A 38 12.00 -6.87 1.05
C GLU A 38 12.68 -6.67 -0.29
N HIS A 39 13.68 -5.79 -0.33
CA HIS A 39 14.34 -5.41 -1.58
C HIS A 39 15.41 -6.43 -1.95
N THR A 40 15.42 -6.80 -3.23
CA THR A 40 16.46 -7.65 -3.84
C THR A 40 17.01 -7.04 -5.12
N PHE A 41 18.23 -7.42 -5.47
CA PHE A 41 18.81 -7.17 -6.78
C PHE A 41 19.04 -8.52 -7.45
N GLY A 42 18.14 -8.90 -8.37
CA GLY A 42 18.06 -10.27 -8.86
C GLY A 42 17.76 -11.23 -7.71
N ASN A 43 18.67 -12.18 -7.46
CA ASN A 43 18.53 -13.18 -6.40
C ASN A 43 19.24 -12.81 -5.09
N GLU A 44 19.89 -11.65 -5.01
CA GLU A 44 20.62 -11.22 -3.82
C GLU A 44 19.84 -10.16 -3.03
N SER A 45 19.97 -10.16 -1.70
CA SER A 45 19.45 -9.07 -0.88
C SER A 45 20.09 -7.74 -1.28
N PHE A 46 19.24 -6.73 -1.50
CA PHE A 46 19.68 -5.38 -1.83
C PHE A 46 20.22 -4.66 -0.60
N SER A 47 21.29 -3.89 -0.78
CA SER A 47 21.83 -3.02 0.26
C SER A 47 22.57 -1.85 -0.38
N LEU A 48 22.59 -0.71 0.28
CA LEU A 48 23.40 0.42 -0.17
C LEU A 48 24.90 0.10 -0.08
N ASP A 49 25.70 0.83 -0.85
CA ASP A 49 27.16 0.76 -0.90
C ASP A 49 27.73 -0.63 -1.24
N LYS A 50 26.88 -1.54 -1.72
CA LYS A 50 27.25 -2.86 -2.24
C LYS A 50 27.26 -2.82 -3.77
N ARG A 51 28.27 -3.47 -4.37
CA ARG A 51 28.34 -3.67 -5.82
C ARG A 51 27.43 -4.81 -6.26
N PHE A 52 26.66 -4.57 -7.32
CA PHE A 52 25.82 -5.54 -8.00
C PHE A 52 26.22 -5.62 -9.47
N VAL A 53 25.99 -6.79 -10.07
CA VAL A 53 26.21 -7.00 -11.51
C VAL A 53 24.86 -7.03 -12.22
N THR A 54 24.68 -6.14 -13.18
CA THR A 54 23.44 -6.04 -13.97
C THR A 54 23.33 -7.19 -14.97
N LEU A 55 22.16 -7.34 -15.60
CA LEU A 55 21.95 -8.32 -16.68
C LEU A 55 22.88 -8.08 -17.89
N ASN A 56 23.33 -6.84 -18.08
CA ASN A 56 24.26 -6.46 -19.16
C ASN A 56 25.73 -6.62 -18.75
N GLN A 57 26.02 -7.23 -17.60
CA GLN A 57 27.36 -7.42 -17.02
C GLN A 57 28.06 -6.13 -16.56
N ASP A 58 27.36 -4.99 -16.57
CA ASP A 58 27.86 -3.77 -15.92
C ASP A 58 27.82 -3.92 -14.40
N THR A 59 28.79 -3.31 -13.71
CA THR A 59 28.78 -3.24 -12.25
C THR A 59 28.21 -1.91 -11.79
N VAL A 60 27.31 -1.93 -10.81
CA VAL A 60 26.69 -0.75 -10.22
C VAL A 60 26.71 -0.83 -8.70
N ASP A 61 26.70 0.32 -8.03
CA ASP A 61 26.33 0.43 -6.62
C ASP A 61 25.26 1.52 -6.44
N PHE A 62 24.62 1.50 -5.28
CA PHE A 62 23.56 2.44 -4.93
C PHE A 62 23.90 3.09 -3.60
N THR A 63 23.89 4.41 -3.58
CA THR A 63 24.07 5.24 -2.37
C THR A 63 22.75 5.79 -1.86
N ARG A 64 21.70 5.75 -2.71
CA ARG A 64 20.34 6.14 -2.34
C ARG A 64 19.32 5.29 -3.08
N PHE A 65 18.26 4.89 -2.36
CA PHE A 65 17.10 4.20 -2.92
C PHE A 65 15.86 4.53 -2.11
N GLU A 66 14.97 5.35 -2.68
CA GLU A 66 13.76 5.86 -2.02
C GLU A 66 12.59 5.88 -2.98
N TYR A 67 11.39 5.59 -2.50
CA TYR A 67 10.17 5.66 -3.30
C TYR A 67 8.92 5.78 -2.45
N TYR A 68 7.84 6.23 -3.08
CA TYR A 68 6.53 6.33 -2.44
C TYR A 68 5.70 5.06 -2.65
N ILE A 69 5.08 4.58 -1.58
CA ILE A 69 3.92 3.70 -1.63
C ILE A 69 2.68 4.54 -1.30
N SER A 70 1.64 4.44 -2.13
CA SER A 70 0.39 5.16 -1.89
C SER A 70 -0.86 4.33 -2.18
N ASN A 71 -2.01 4.85 -1.75
CA ASN A 71 -3.33 4.34 -2.09
C ASN A 71 -3.52 2.86 -1.74
N ILE A 72 -3.11 2.47 -0.54
CA ILE A 72 -3.26 1.10 -0.02
C ILE A 72 -4.74 0.75 0.16
N GLN A 73 -5.15 -0.37 -0.42
CA GLN A 73 -6.50 -0.93 -0.31
C GLN A 73 -6.42 -2.43 -0.02
N LEU A 74 -7.34 -2.89 0.83
CA LEU A 74 -7.52 -4.30 1.15
C LEU A 74 -8.92 -4.72 0.68
N ILE A 75 -8.98 -5.65 -0.24
CA ILE A 75 -10.22 -6.24 -0.73
C ILE A 75 -10.47 -7.48 0.11
N LEU A 76 -11.58 -7.49 0.83
CA LEU A 76 -11.94 -8.56 1.75
C LEU A 76 -12.69 -9.67 0.99
N GLN A 77 -12.74 -10.87 1.56
CA GLN A 77 -13.39 -12.04 0.95
C GLN A 77 -14.89 -11.85 0.66
N ASP A 78 -15.57 -10.93 1.34
CA ASP A 78 -16.97 -10.59 1.07
C ASP A 78 -17.14 -9.53 -0.04
N GLY A 79 -16.05 -9.12 -0.68
CA GLY A 79 -16.01 -8.11 -1.73
C GLY A 79 -15.96 -6.66 -1.24
N SER A 80 -16.02 -6.43 0.09
CA SER A 80 -15.86 -5.08 0.63
C SER A 80 -14.42 -4.58 0.49
N ILE A 81 -14.26 -3.26 0.32
CA ILE A 81 -12.96 -2.62 0.11
C ILE A 81 -12.67 -1.72 1.30
N TRP A 82 -11.63 -2.07 2.05
CA TRP A 82 -11.05 -1.20 3.06
C TRP A 82 -9.95 -0.33 2.42
N ARG A 83 -9.87 0.95 2.82
CA ARG A 83 -8.90 1.92 2.28
C ARG A 83 -8.22 2.65 3.42
N GLU A 84 -6.90 2.72 3.34
CA GLU A 84 -6.12 3.54 4.25
C GLU A 84 -6.37 5.03 3.95
N GLN A 85 -6.61 5.82 5.00
CA GLN A 85 -6.76 7.28 4.89
C GLN A 85 -5.37 7.93 4.90
N GLU A 86 -5.18 9.00 4.13
CA GLU A 86 -3.86 9.66 3.97
C GLU A 86 -2.73 8.64 3.65
N SER A 87 -3.03 7.69 2.77
CA SER A 87 -2.16 6.55 2.42
C SER A 87 -0.95 6.98 1.59
N TYR A 88 0.08 7.51 2.26
CA TYR A 88 1.38 7.86 1.68
C TYR A 88 2.50 7.45 2.63
N HIS A 89 3.37 6.58 2.13
CA HIS A 89 4.49 6.04 2.87
C HIS A 89 5.76 6.27 2.08
N LEU A 90 6.80 6.82 2.71
CA LEU A 90 8.10 7.01 2.10
C LEU A 90 9.00 5.84 2.49
N VAL A 91 9.22 4.94 1.54
CA VAL A 91 10.16 3.84 1.71
C VAL A 91 11.56 4.37 1.47
N ARG A 92 12.45 4.19 2.46
CA ARG A 92 13.87 4.48 2.35
C ARG A 92 14.67 3.25 2.75
N VAL A 93 15.58 2.83 1.88
CA VAL A 93 16.61 1.88 2.25
C VAL A 93 17.70 2.65 2.97
N ASP A 94 18.03 2.24 4.19
CA ASP A 94 19.16 2.75 4.93
C ASP A 94 19.92 1.60 5.61
N GLN A 95 21.11 1.86 6.12
CA GLN A 95 21.95 0.83 6.74
C GLN A 95 21.38 0.28 8.07
N ALA A 96 20.48 1.01 8.74
CA ALA A 96 19.89 0.61 10.02
C ALA A 96 18.67 -0.31 9.84
N VAL A 97 17.85 -0.05 8.81
CA VAL A 97 16.65 -0.81 8.46
C VAL A 97 16.99 -1.98 7.53
N GLY A 98 18.14 -1.92 6.85
CA GLY A 98 18.59 -2.96 5.93
C GLY A 98 17.70 -3.02 4.69
N ASN A 99 17.42 -4.22 4.19
CA ASN A 99 16.66 -4.41 2.96
C ASN A 99 15.14 -4.51 3.17
N ARG A 100 14.65 -4.44 4.42
CA ARG A 100 13.24 -4.67 4.75
C ARG A 100 12.58 -3.43 5.34
N PHE A 101 11.62 -2.87 4.63
CA PHE A 101 10.76 -1.79 5.12
C PHE A 101 9.42 -2.34 5.60
N THR A 102 8.84 -1.75 6.65
CA THR A 102 7.57 -2.22 7.22
C THR A 102 6.55 -1.09 7.32
N ILE A 103 5.34 -1.33 6.84
CA ILE A 103 4.17 -0.46 7.00
C ILE A 103 3.17 -1.17 7.89
N GLN A 104 2.73 -0.51 8.96
CA GLN A 104 1.64 -0.99 9.82
C GLN A 104 0.36 -0.25 9.45
N ILE A 105 -0.67 -1.03 9.11
CA ILE A 105 -1.97 -0.52 8.67
C ILE A 105 -2.97 -0.85 9.76
N ASP A 106 -3.39 0.16 10.50
CA ASP A 106 -4.30 0.00 11.63
C ASP A 106 -5.76 0.04 11.20
N SER A 107 -6.65 -0.36 12.11
CA SER A 107 -8.10 -0.27 11.93
C SER A 107 -8.64 -1.08 10.73
N VAL A 108 -7.98 -2.18 10.40
CA VAL A 108 -8.45 -3.14 9.39
C VAL A 108 -9.48 -4.07 10.05
N PRO A 109 -10.71 -4.23 9.51
CA PRO A 109 -11.66 -5.20 10.01
C PRO A 109 -11.04 -6.60 10.04
N ALA A 110 -11.18 -7.32 11.14
CA ALA A 110 -10.65 -8.68 11.32
C ALA A 110 -11.42 -9.69 10.44
N ARG A 111 -11.16 -9.61 9.15
CA ARG A 111 -11.74 -10.42 8.08
C ARG A 111 -10.63 -10.86 7.16
N GLN A 112 -10.89 -11.97 6.47
CA GLN A 112 -9.96 -12.44 5.48
C GLN A 112 -9.81 -11.47 4.32
N ILE A 113 -8.56 -11.18 3.97
CA ILE A 113 -8.17 -10.38 2.81
C ILE A 113 -8.03 -11.33 1.62
N ALA A 114 -8.62 -10.95 0.49
CA ALA A 114 -8.55 -11.65 -0.79
C ALA A 114 -7.53 -11.01 -1.76
N GLU A 115 -7.35 -9.69 -1.68
CA GLU A 115 -6.43 -8.96 -2.54
C GLU A 115 -5.90 -7.70 -1.83
N LEU A 116 -4.61 -7.44 -2.01
CA LEU A 116 -3.92 -6.21 -1.64
C LEU A 116 -3.70 -5.36 -2.90
N ARG A 117 -4.05 -4.08 -2.83
CA ARG A 117 -3.71 -3.07 -3.85
C ARG A 117 -2.95 -1.92 -3.23
N PHE A 118 -2.03 -1.36 -4.00
CA PHE A 118 -1.36 -0.10 -3.71
C PHE A 118 -0.77 0.45 -5.01
N ALA A 119 -0.11 1.60 -4.95
CA ALA A 119 0.67 2.12 -6.06
C ALA A 119 2.07 2.50 -5.63
N VAL A 120 3.02 2.40 -6.56
CA VAL A 120 4.32 3.06 -6.45
C VAL A 120 4.19 4.46 -7.07
N GLY A 121 4.51 5.49 -6.28
CA GLY A 121 4.41 6.90 -6.65
C GLY A 121 3.26 7.64 -5.95
N VAL A 122 2.99 8.87 -6.40
CA VAL A 122 1.97 9.77 -5.84
C VAL A 122 0.86 9.99 -6.88
N ASP A 123 -0.40 9.95 -6.48
CA ASP A 123 -1.51 10.20 -7.42
C ASP A 123 -1.51 11.65 -7.93
N SER A 124 -2.21 11.88 -9.04
CA SER A 124 -2.20 13.18 -9.73
C SER A 124 -2.76 14.32 -8.87
N VAL A 125 -3.71 14.04 -7.98
CA VAL A 125 -4.32 15.07 -7.12
C VAL A 125 -3.29 15.56 -6.14
N ARG A 126 -2.64 14.65 -5.40
CA ARG A 126 -1.59 15.04 -4.45
C ARG A 126 -0.35 15.58 -5.13
N ASN A 127 0.02 15.03 -6.29
CA ASN A 127 1.21 15.46 -7.01
C ASN A 127 1.10 16.91 -7.52
N SER A 128 -0.12 17.37 -7.82
CA SER A 128 -0.41 18.75 -8.26
C SER A 128 -0.77 19.72 -7.12
N SER A 129 -0.84 19.25 -5.87
CA SER A 129 -1.24 20.06 -4.71
C SER A 129 -0.09 20.86 -4.07
N GLY A 130 1.13 20.75 -4.61
CA GLY A 130 2.31 21.41 -4.08
C GLY A 130 2.87 20.74 -2.82
N ALA A 131 3.58 21.54 -2.01
CA ALA A 131 4.22 21.11 -0.77
C ALA A 131 3.20 20.67 0.28
N GLN A 132 3.43 19.52 0.91
CA GLN A 132 2.57 18.94 1.94
C GLN A 132 3.40 18.55 3.18
N VAL A 133 2.83 17.73 4.07
CA VAL A 133 3.44 17.29 5.33
C VAL A 133 3.54 15.76 5.38
N GLY A 134 4.15 15.22 6.43
CA GLY A 134 4.29 13.78 6.64
C GLY A 134 5.25 13.15 5.63
N ALA A 135 4.88 12.00 5.04
CA ALA A 135 5.70 11.36 4.00
C ALA A 135 5.92 12.27 2.77
N LEU A 136 4.96 13.14 2.49
CA LEU A 136 4.99 14.11 1.38
C LEU A 136 5.61 15.46 1.79
N ASP A 137 6.29 15.55 2.92
CA ASP A 137 7.01 16.77 3.28
C ASP A 137 8.20 17.00 2.33
N PRO A 138 8.33 18.17 1.65
CA PRO A 138 9.48 18.48 0.80
C PRO A 138 10.85 18.37 1.50
N LEU A 139 10.90 18.49 2.84
CA LEU A 139 12.11 18.26 3.63
C LEU A 139 12.64 16.83 3.51
N ASN A 140 11.81 15.89 3.07
CA ASN A 140 12.23 14.54 2.72
C ASN A 140 13.11 14.47 1.46
N GLY A 141 13.27 15.59 0.75
CA GLY A 141 14.06 15.69 -0.47
C GLY A 141 13.42 15.02 -1.68
N MET A 142 12.16 14.59 -1.59
CA MET A 142 11.43 13.87 -2.64
C MET A 142 10.47 14.79 -3.40
N PHE A 143 10.79 16.09 -3.50
CA PHE A 143 9.97 17.11 -4.15
C PHE A 143 10.83 18.04 -5.01
N TRP A 144 10.40 18.29 -6.26
CA TRP A 144 11.03 19.27 -7.13
C TRP A 144 10.41 20.65 -6.93
N THR A 145 11.22 21.57 -6.41
CA THR A 145 10.82 22.97 -6.20
C THR A 145 10.65 23.74 -7.51
N TRP A 146 11.37 23.36 -8.57
CA TRP A 146 11.37 24.07 -9.86
C TRP A 146 10.23 23.67 -10.81
N ARG A 147 9.59 22.51 -10.59
CA ARG A 147 8.48 22.00 -11.41
C ARG A 147 7.21 21.66 -10.62
N THR A 148 7.19 21.93 -9.31
CA THR A 148 6.10 21.58 -8.38
C THR A 148 5.59 20.15 -8.61
N GLY A 149 6.28 19.17 -8.02
CA GLY A 149 5.87 17.78 -8.08
C GLY A 149 6.79 16.86 -7.30
N TYR A 150 6.28 15.70 -6.93
CA TYR A 150 7.01 14.70 -6.17
C TYR A 150 7.88 13.83 -7.07
N ILE A 151 9.04 13.47 -6.53
CA ILE A 151 9.89 12.40 -7.05
C ILE A 151 9.29 11.10 -6.52
N PHE A 152 8.67 10.32 -7.39
CA PHE A 152 8.01 9.06 -7.04
C PHE A 152 9.03 7.98 -6.68
N PHE A 153 10.16 7.99 -7.38
CA PHE A 153 11.26 7.06 -7.24
C PHE A 153 12.58 7.81 -7.40
N LYS A 154 13.49 7.59 -6.46
CA LYS A 154 14.83 8.18 -6.42
C LYS A 154 15.87 7.10 -6.20
N SER A 155 16.79 6.97 -7.14
CA SER A 155 17.96 6.12 -7.03
C SER A 155 19.21 6.88 -7.44
N GLU A 156 20.25 6.79 -6.61
CA GLU A 156 21.55 7.43 -6.84
C GLU A 156 22.66 6.45 -6.52
N GLY A 157 23.82 6.58 -7.17
CA GLY A 157 24.94 5.68 -6.99
C GLY A 157 25.98 5.83 -8.08
N PHE A 158 26.68 4.75 -8.40
CA PHE A 158 27.71 4.72 -9.42
C PHE A 158 27.61 3.50 -10.32
N TYR A 159 28.06 3.65 -11.56
CA TYR A 159 28.34 2.53 -12.44
C TYR A 159 29.83 2.45 -12.73
N TYR A 160 30.31 1.24 -13.04
CA TYR A 160 31.72 0.93 -13.23
C TYR A 160 31.93 0.22 -14.56
N GLN A 161 32.89 0.72 -15.34
CA GLN A 161 33.31 0.11 -16.60
C GLN A 161 34.84 0.06 -16.64
N GLY A 162 35.40 -1.10 -16.28
CA GLY A 162 36.85 -1.22 -16.05
C GLY A 162 37.30 -0.33 -14.89
N SER A 163 38.24 0.58 -15.13
CA SER A 163 38.70 1.58 -14.15
C SER A 163 37.83 2.84 -14.10
N PHE A 164 36.90 3.02 -15.04
CA PHE A 164 36.02 4.18 -15.06
C PHE A 164 34.91 4.04 -14.01
N LYS A 165 34.65 5.13 -13.29
CA LYS A 165 33.55 5.28 -12.33
C LYS A 165 32.69 6.48 -12.75
N GLY A 166 31.44 6.22 -13.13
CA GLY A 166 30.47 7.24 -13.51
C GLY A 166 29.33 7.35 -12.51
N GLY A 167 28.71 8.54 -12.43
CA GLY A 167 27.53 8.75 -11.58
C GLY A 167 26.28 8.10 -12.19
N LEU A 168 25.46 7.50 -11.33
CA LEU A 168 24.17 6.91 -11.65
C LEU A 168 23.09 7.72 -10.90
N VAL A 169 22.20 8.40 -11.62
CA VAL A 169 21.14 9.23 -11.01
C VAL A 169 19.83 9.03 -11.77
N TYR A 170 18.82 8.51 -11.07
CA TYR A 170 17.47 8.32 -11.57
C TYR A 170 16.45 8.94 -10.62
N HIS A 171 15.85 10.04 -11.04
CA HIS A 171 14.74 10.68 -10.34
C HIS A 171 13.52 10.66 -11.25
N ILE A 172 12.50 9.90 -10.87
CA ILE A 172 11.29 9.68 -11.67
C ILE A 172 10.10 10.17 -10.88
N GLY A 173 9.21 10.95 -11.49
CA GLY A 173 8.07 11.57 -10.82
C GLY A 173 7.04 12.18 -11.77
N THR A 174 7.12 11.81 -13.06
CA THR A 174 6.05 12.09 -14.00
C THR A 174 4.85 11.22 -13.67
N GLN A 175 3.63 11.70 -13.96
CA GLN A 175 2.43 10.90 -13.73
C GLN A 175 2.44 9.55 -14.46
N ALA A 176 3.12 9.46 -15.61
CA ALA A 176 3.30 8.19 -16.34
C ALA A 176 4.04 7.11 -15.55
N ALA A 177 4.77 7.47 -14.48
CA ALA A 177 5.48 6.54 -13.61
C ALA A 177 4.64 6.07 -12.42
N TYR A 178 3.44 6.62 -12.22
CA TYR A 178 2.51 6.13 -11.21
C TYR A 178 2.09 4.71 -11.58
N THR A 179 2.44 3.74 -10.74
CA THR A 179 2.30 2.31 -11.06
C THR A 179 1.39 1.61 -10.06
N PRO A 180 0.11 1.40 -10.37
CA PRO A 180 -0.80 0.59 -9.57
C PRO A 180 -0.38 -0.89 -9.59
N LEU A 181 -0.40 -1.52 -8.43
CA LEU A 181 -0.06 -2.92 -8.23
C LEU A 181 -1.18 -3.64 -7.48
N GLN A 182 -1.38 -4.91 -7.81
CA GLN A 182 -2.39 -5.77 -7.18
C GLN A 182 -1.83 -7.17 -6.93
N PHE A 183 -2.08 -7.70 -5.75
CA PHE A 183 -1.59 -8.99 -5.30
C PHE A 183 -2.73 -9.78 -4.68
N LYS A 184 -3.00 -10.97 -5.20
CA LYS A 184 -3.93 -11.91 -4.55
C LYS A 184 -3.28 -12.43 -3.27
N THR A 185 -4.01 -12.40 -2.17
CA THR A 185 -3.52 -12.87 -0.88
C THR A 185 -3.88 -14.34 -0.68
N SER A 186 -2.97 -15.09 -0.06
CA SER A 186 -3.21 -16.47 0.35
C SER A 186 -3.77 -16.56 1.77
N ALA A 187 -4.23 -17.74 2.18
CA ALA A 187 -4.71 -18.00 3.55
C ALA A 187 -3.63 -17.73 4.63
N ASN A 188 -2.35 -17.73 4.28
CA ASN A 188 -1.25 -17.46 5.21
C ASN A 188 -0.91 -15.97 5.34
N GLN A 189 -1.52 -15.08 4.55
CA GLN A 189 -1.20 -13.65 4.50
C GLN A 189 -2.31 -12.77 5.09
N GLN A 190 -2.98 -13.27 6.14
CA GLN A 190 -4.20 -12.66 6.68
C GLN A 190 -3.94 -11.57 7.71
N LYS A 191 -2.73 -11.52 8.27
CA LYS A 191 -2.27 -10.47 9.19
C LYS A 191 -1.06 -9.69 8.67
N GLU A 192 -0.37 -10.27 7.71
CA GLU A 192 0.81 -9.67 7.12
C GLU A 192 1.00 -10.14 5.68
N ALA A 193 1.71 -9.35 4.88
CA ALA A 193 2.21 -9.75 3.58
C ALA A 193 3.64 -9.26 3.36
N THR A 194 4.44 -10.05 2.66
CA THR A 194 5.77 -9.67 2.21
C THR A 194 5.75 -9.51 0.70
N ILE A 195 6.16 -8.33 0.24
CA ILE A 195 6.41 -7.97 -1.14
C ILE A 195 7.92 -8.02 -1.38
N ARG A 196 8.35 -8.69 -2.44
CA ARG A 196 9.74 -8.80 -2.89
C ARG A 196 9.87 -8.25 -4.30
#